data_AF-A0AAW1G7U3-F1
#
_entry.id   AF-A0AAW1G7U3-F1
#
_cell.length_a   1.000
_cell.length_b   1.000
_cell.length_c   1.000
_cell.angle_alpha   90.00
_cell.angle_beta   90.00
_cell.angle_gamma   90.00
#
_symmetry.space_group_name_H-M   'P 1'
#
loop_
_entity.id
_entity.type
_entity.pdbx_description
1 polymer ?
#
loop_
_entity_poly.entity_id
_entity_poly.type
_entity_poly.pdbx_seq_one_letter_code
_entity_poly.pdbx_strand_id
1 'polypeptide(L)'
;DILILEAETRIGGRINSIYFGDAFIDLGAEWCVGQEDNAVYNLVKDYNLLQSTETDFRTFYFCGDRNMFVEGNYCWYRTCRHCCGDKTIKK
;
A
#
# COMPACT_ATOMS: atom_id res chain seq x y z
N ASP A 1 3.74 -10.59 31.33
CA ASP A 1 5.00 -10.66 30.55
C ASP A 1 4.73 -10.91 29.08
N ILE A 2 5.51 -10.28 28.21
CA ILE A 2 5.43 -10.43 26.75
C ILE A 2 6.84 -10.68 26.21
N LEU A 3 6.99 -11.70 25.37
CA LEU A 3 8.22 -12.04 24.64
C LEU A 3 7.94 -12.04 23.13
N ILE A 4 8.78 -11.37 22.34
CA ILE A 4 8.70 -11.33 20.88
C ILE A 4 9.92 -12.08 20.32
N LEU A 5 9.70 -12.99 19.37
CA LEU A 5 10.74 -13.72 18.65
C LEU A 5 10.69 -13.31 17.18
N GLU A 6 11.77 -12.72 16.70
CA GLU A 6 11.96 -12.32 15.30
C GLU A 6 13.09 -13.19 14.70
N ALA A 7 12.86 -13.70 13.49
CA ALA A 7 13.82 -14.61 12.85
C ALA A 7 14.97 -13.81 12.20
N GLU A 8 14.66 -12.62 11.70
CA GLU A 8 15.64 -11.74 11.08
C GLU A 8 16.42 -10.93 12.11
N THR A 9 17.55 -10.36 11.68
CA THR A 9 18.37 -9.46 12.51
C THR A 9 17.79 -8.06 12.67
N ARG A 10 16.57 -7.83 12.16
CA ARG A 10 15.86 -6.56 12.22
C ARG A 10 14.36 -6.78 12.40
N ILE A 11 13.69 -5.80 12.98
CA ILE A 11 12.23 -5.75 13.03
C ILE A 11 11.62 -5.31 11.69
N GLY A 12 10.29 -5.39 11.59
CA GLY A 12 9.50 -4.80 10.50
C GLY A 12 9.09 -5.79 9.39
N GLY A 13 9.71 -6.97 9.30
CA GLY A 13 9.36 -8.00 8.32
C GLY A 13 9.43 -7.46 6.88
N ARG A 14 8.29 -7.39 6.18
CA ARG A 14 8.20 -6.87 4.79
C ARG A 14 8.19 -5.34 4.69
N ILE A 15 8.34 -4.62 5.80
CA ILE A 15 8.65 -3.18 5.83
C ILE A 15 10.16 -3.07 6.03
N ASN A 16 10.88 -2.46 5.09
CA ASN A 16 12.34 -2.45 5.09
C ASN A 16 12.91 -1.21 4.41
N SER A 17 13.18 -0.17 5.19
CA SER A 17 13.89 1.02 4.74
C SER A 17 15.39 0.82 4.99
N ILE A 18 16.20 0.98 3.95
CA ILE A 18 17.67 0.93 4.07
C ILE A 18 18.28 2.25 3.63
N TYR A 19 19.45 2.55 4.18
CA TYR A 19 20.24 3.68 3.71
C TYR A 19 21.01 3.29 2.45
N PHE A 20 20.93 4.11 1.41
CA PHE A 20 21.63 3.92 0.15
C PHE A 20 22.12 5.26 -0.40
N GLY A 21 23.45 5.45 -0.44
CA GLY A 21 24.05 6.74 -0.83
C GLY A 21 23.76 7.80 0.22
N ASP A 22 23.02 8.84 -0.16
CA ASP A 22 22.63 9.97 0.71
C ASP A 22 21.13 9.97 1.07
N ALA A 23 20.45 8.83 0.86
CA ALA A 23 19.00 8.73 1.02
C ALA A 23 18.56 7.38 1.65
N PHE A 24 17.29 7.33 2.06
CA PHE A 24 16.62 6.08 2.39
C PHE A 24 15.87 5.54 1.16
N ILE A 25 15.89 4.22 0.99
CA ILE A 25 15.07 3.51 0.00
C ILE A 25 14.27 2.41 0.69
N ASP A 26 13.02 2.23 0.28
CA ASP A 26 12.15 1.17 0.78
C ASP A 26 12.25 -0.07 -0.13
N LEU A 27 12.80 -1.15 0.41
CA LEU A 27 12.84 -2.46 -0.25
C LEU A 27 11.57 -3.29 0.01
N GLY A 28 10.59 -2.69 0.68
CA GLY A 28 9.39 -3.33 1.19
C GLY A 28 8.15 -2.47 0.97
N ALA A 29 7.23 -2.46 1.94
CA ALA A 29 6.08 -1.56 1.89
C ALA A 29 6.52 -0.09 1.95
N GLU A 30 6.06 0.69 0.97
CA GLU A 30 6.39 2.11 0.79
C GLU A 30 5.14 3.01 0.87
N TRP A 31 3.97 2.51 0.47
CA TRP A 31 2.78 3.34 0.26
C TRP A 31 1.78 3.26 1.41
N CYS A 32 1.43 4.41 1.98
CA CYS A 32 0.28 4.56 2.88
C CYS A 32 -0.94 5.06 2.08
N VAL A 33 -1.75 4.12 1.59
CA VAL A 33 -2.90 4.41 0.74
C VAL A 33 -4.11 4.84 1.57
N GLY A 34 -4.65 6.03 1.29
CA GLY A 34 -5.87 6.55 1.90
C GLY A 34 -5.68 7.10 3.32
N GLN A 35 -6.45 8.14 3.65
CA GLN A 35 -6.38 8.83 4.95
C GLN A 35 -7.57 8.48 5.86
N GLU A 36 -8.75 8.28 5.28
CA GLU A 36 -9.96 7.88 6.01
C GLU A 36 -9.86 6.42 6.44
N ASP A 37 -10.33 6.08 7.64
CA ASP A 37 -10.35 4.71 8.20
C ASP A 37 -9.03 3.91 8.08
N ASN A 38 -7.90 4.61 7.96
CA ASN A 38 -6.57 4.00 7.87
C ASN A 38 -5.83 4.15 9.21
N ALA A 39 -5.68 3.03 9.92
CA ALA A 39 -4.97 3.00 11.21
C ALA A 39 -3.50 3.41 11.09
N VAL A 40 -2.83 3.08 9.97
CA VAL A 40 -1.44 3.48 9.72
C VAL A 40 -1.37 4.99 9.57
N TYR A 41 -2.22 5.59 8.73
CA TYR A 41 -2.28 7.04 8.56
C TYR A 41 -2.49 7.75 9.88
N ASN A 42 -3.49 7.32 10.67
CA ASN A 42 -3.79 7.92 11.96
C ASN A 42 -2.64 7.83 12.97
N LEU A 43 -1.84 6.76 12.91
CA LEU A 43 -0.68 6.57 13.78
C LEU A 43 0.46 7.53 13.41
N VAL A 44 0.69 7.76 12.12
CA VAL A 44 1.94 8.40 11.64
C VAL A 44 1.79 9.81 11.08
N LYS A 45 0.55 10.31 10.89
CA LYS A 45 0.27 11.61 10.26
C LYS A 45 0.99 12.81 10.90
N ASP A 46 1.30 12.73 12.20
CA ASP A 46 1.93 13.82 12.95
C ASP A 46 3.47 13.69 13.03
N TYR A 47 4.06 12.65 12.43
CA TYR A 47 5.49 12.32 12.55
C TYR A 47 6.36 12.75 11.36
N ASN A 48 5.80 13.53 10.42
CA ASN A 48 6.49 13.94 9.18
C ASN A 48 7.12 12.75 8.41
N LEU A 49 6.45 11.59 8.45
CA LEU A 49 6.87 10.37 7.76
C LEU A 49 6.20 10.17 6.39
N LEU A 50 5.13 10.92 6.13
CA LEU A 50 4.34 10.80 4.91
C LEU A 50 4.59 11.99 4.00
N GLN A 51 4.85 11.71 2.72
CA GLN A 51 4.82 12.71 1.67
C GLN A 51 3.49 12.60 0.92
N SER A 52 2.78 13.71 0.75
CA SER A 52 1.59 13.74 -0.10
C SER A 52 1.98 13.70 -1.57
N THR A 53 1.45 12.73 -2.30
CA THR A 53 1.71 12.58 -3.73
C THR A 53 0.52 13.10 -4.53
N GLU A 54 0.68 14.25 -5.19
CA GLU A 54 -0.32 14.81 -6.13
C GLU A 54 -0.11 14.24 -7.54
N THR A 55 -0.16 12.92 -7.70
CA THR A 55 0.19 12.31 -8.98
C THR A 55 -0.86 11.30 -9.42
N ASP A 56 -1.31 11.47 -10.66
CA ASP A 56 -2.28 10.60 -11.35
C ASP A 56 -1.57 9.31 -11.79
N PHE A 57 -1.13 8.50 -10.83
CA PHE A 57 -0.54 7.20 -11.11
C PHE A 57 -1.65 6.20 -11.41
N ARG A 58 -1.70 5.75 -12.67
CA ARG A 58 -2.50 4.60 -13.06
C ARG A 58 -1.96 3.37 -12.34
N THR A 59 -2.65 2.93 -11.31
CA THR A 59 -2.24 1.73 -10.58
C THR A 59 -2.81 0.52 -11.30
N PHE A 60 -1.92 -0.36 -11.74
CA PHE A 60 -2.27 -1.64 -12.33
C PHE A 60 -2.13 -2.74 -11.29
N TYR A 61 -3.23 -3.38 -10.92
CA TYR A 61 -3.20 -4.54 -10.04
C TYR A 61 -3.31 -5.82 -10.87
N PHE A 62 -2.47 -6.81 -10.59
CA PHE A 62 -2.63 -8.13 -11.18
C PHE A 62 -3.75 -8.89 -10.48
N CYS A 63 -4.84 -9.16 -11.19
CA CYS A 63 -5.93 -10.01 -10.71
C CYS A 63 -5.65 -11.45 -11.14
N GLY A 64 -5.15 -12.27 -10.21
CA GLY A 64 -4.83 -13.68 -10.49
C GLY A 64 -6.02 -14.49 -11.02
N ASP A 65 -7.22 -14.23 -10.51
CA ASP A 65 -8.45 -14.92 -10.96
C ASP A 65 -8.80 -14.66 -12.42
N ARG A 66 -8.39 -13.50 -12.96
CA ARG A 66 -8.67 -13.08 -14.35
C ARG A 66 -7.42 -13.04 -15.22
N ASN A 67 -6.27 -13.40 -14.65
CA ASN A 67 -4.95 -13.36 -15.28
C ASN A 67 -4.69 -12.05 -16.05
N MET A 68 -5.10 -10.91 -15.48
CA MET A 68 -5.12 -9.62 -16.16
C MET A 68 -4.74 -8.47 -15.22
N PHE A 69 -4.09 -7.45 -15.76
CA PHE A 69 -3.85 -6.18 -15.09
C PHE A 69 -5.11 -5.32 -15.14
N VAL A 70 -5.59 -4.90 -13.96
CA VAL A 70 -6.75 -4.02 -13.80
C VAL A 70 -6.24 -2.64 -13.43
N GLU A 71 -6.57 -1.64 -14.26
CA GLU A 71 -6.39 -0.24 -13.93
C GLU A 71 -7.44 0.18 -12.89
N GLY A 72 -6.99 0.68 -11.75
CA GLY A 72 -7.89 1.12 -10.69
C GLY A 72 -7.43 2.44 -10.09
N ASN A 73 -8.30 3.45 -10.15
CA ASN A 73 -8.23 4.59 -9.25
C ASN A 73 -8.92 4.16 -7.95
N TYR A 74 -8.21 4.28 -6.82
CA TYR A 74 -8.61 3.86 -5.46
C TYR A 74 -10.07 3.39 -5.34
N CYS A 75 -10.31 2.10 -5.59
CA CYS A 75 -11.62 1.50 -5.36
C CYS A 75 -11.64 0.99 -3.92
N TRP A 76 -12.25 1.79 -3.05
CA TRP A 76 -12.69 1.35 -1.74
C TRP A 76 -13.61 0.12 -1.88
N TYR A 77 -13.50 -0.76 -0.89
CA TYR A 77 -14.33 -1.93 -0.60
C TYR A 77 -13.85 -3.31 -1.10
N ARG A 78 -13.30 -4.02 -0.11
CA ARG A 78 -13.65 -5.38 0.31
C ARG A 78 -13.47 -6.46 -0.76
N THR A 79 -12.45 -7.28 -0.53
CA THR A 79 -12.28 -8.57 -1.18
C THR A 79 -13.59 -9.34 -1.25
N CYS A 80 -13.95 -9.69 -2.49
CA CYS A 80 -14.90 -10.71 -2.92
C CYS A 80 -16.41 -10.38 -2.94
N ARG A 81 -16.90 -10.30 -4.18
CA ARG A 81 -18.15 -10.88 -4.72
C ARG A 81 -19.36 -9.98 -5.03
N HIS A 82 -19.20 -8.65 -5.13
CA HIS A 82 -20.30 -7.82 -5.69
C HIS A 82 -19.90 -6.51 -6.41
N CYS A 83 -18.63 -6.13 -6.48
CA CYS A 83 -18.21 -4.84 -7.07
C CYS A 83 -17.98 -4.85 -8.59
N CYS A 84 -18.74 -5.65 -9.36
CA CYS A 84 -18.96 -5.35 -10.79
C CYS A 84 -20.36 -4.75 -10.95
N GLY A 85 -20.61 -3.66 -10.21
CA GLY A 85 -21.66 -2.72 -10.55
C GLY A 85 -21.14 -1.82 -11.66
N ASP A 86 -21.40 -2.23 -12.89
CA ASP A 86 -21.48 -1.45 -14.12
C ASP A 86 -20.92 -0.02 -14.07
N LYS A 87 -19.65 0.17 -14.46
CA LYS A 87 -19.16 1.47 -14.95
C LYS A 87 -18.22 1.27 -16.15
N THR A 88 -18.84 1.37 -17.32
CA THR A 88 -18.27 1.76 -18.63
C THR A 88 -16.93 1.14 -18.99
N ILE A 89 -17.01 0.05 -19.76
CA ILE A 89 -16.01 -0.32 -20.75
C ILE A 89 -15.80 0.89 -21.67
N LYS A 90 -14.66 1.58 -21.56
CA LYS A 90 -14.20 2.43 -22.66
C LYS A 90 -13.59 1.52 -23.71
N LYS A 91 -14.21 1.50 -24.89
CA LYS A 91 -13.63 0.94 -26.13
C LYS A 91 -12.30 1.61 -26.44
#